data_AF-A0AAN5C4F3-F1
#
_entry.id   AF-A0AAN5C4F3-F1
#
_cell.length_a   1.000
_cell.length_b   1.000
_cell.length_c   1.000
_cell.angle_alpha   90.00
_cell.angle_beta   90.00
_cell.angle_gamma   90.00
#
_symmetry.space_group_name_H-M   'P 1'
#
loop_
_entity.id
_entity.type
_entity.pdbx_description
1 polymer ?
#
loop_
_entity_poly.entity_id
_entity_poly.type
_entity_poly.pdbx_seq_one_letter_code
_entity_poly.pdbx_strand_id
1 'polypeptide(L)'
;MADNGTLVFVQIIYSNIVGIHTTAQFNAKIFNLTGDAPHKWYSDPLYNFMFDESMLSFGADNLSLTLNEEGDAYTLKSAVNEDCLVNITFNRSSPGFVIGKDGTSYFGTDAQNPWGSMSHAFWPRCGVEGTITTKEQTYDLKGRAMFIHGLQGMKPHHAGESCFPRSS
;
A
#
# COMPACT_ATOMS: atom_id res chain seq x y z
N MET A 1 14.03 2.56 -3.08
CA MET A 1 15.06 3.37 -3.76
C MET A 1 15.77 2.46 -4.74
N ALA A 2 15.77 2.85 -6.01
CA ALA A 2 16.49 2.19 -7.06
C ALA A 2 18.00 2.40 -6.92
N ASP A 3 18.79 1.52 -7.51
CA ASP A 3 20.26 1.57 -7.47
C ASP A 3 20.81 2.83 -8.17
N ASN A 4 20.05 3.39 -9.12
CA ASN A 4 20.35 4.67 -9.77
C ASN A 4 20.00 5.90 -8.92
N GLY A 5 19.53 5.72 -7.68
CA GLY A 5 19.15 6.80 -6.76
C GLY A 5 17.70 7.26 -6.87
N THR A 6 16.91 6.73 -7.82
CA THR A 6 15.48 7.08 -7.94
C THR A 6 14.72 6.63 -6.69
N LEU A 7 14.01 7.56 -6.05
CA LEU A 7 13.12 7.26 -4.93
C LEU A 7 11.67 7.40 -5.38
N VAL A 8 10.88 6.36 -5.14
CA VAL A 8 9.46 6.31 -5.46
C VAL A 8 8.65 5.82 -4.27
N PHE A 9 7.38 6.19 -4.26
CA PHE A 9 6.37 5.70 -3.34
C PHE A 9 5.12 5.33 -4.14
N VAL A 10 4.58 4.15 -3.90
CA VAL A 10 3.33 3.68 -4.50
C VAL A 10 2.41 3.18 -3.39
N GLN A 11 1.12 3.47 -3.49
CA GLN A 11 0.15 3.12 -2.46
C GLN A 11 -1.22 2.83 -3.07
N ILE A 12 -1.83 1.73 -2.67
CA ILE A 12 -3.26 1.47 -2.87
C ILE A 12 -3.93 1.68 -1.52
N ILE A 13 -4.93 2.56 -1.48
CA ILE A 13 -5.79 2.75 -0.31
C ILE A 13 -7.13 2.12 -0.65
N TYR A 14 -7.61 1.23 0.21
CA TYR A 14 -8.99 0.78 0.21
C TYR A 14 -9.63 1.26 1.52
N SER A 15 -10.74 1.97 1.42
CA SER A 15 -11.47 2.51 2.56
C SER A 15 -12.92 2.05 2.51
N ASN A 16 -13.38 1.39 3.57
CA ASN A 16 -14.77 1.03 3.76
C ASN A 16 -15.31 1.76 4.98
N ILE A 17 -16.12 2.79 4.74
CA ILE A 17 -16.77 3.55 5.81
C ILE A 17 -18.08 2.85 6.15
N VAL A 18 -18.00 1.95 7.13
CA VAL A 18 -19.16 1.36 7.83
C VAL A 18 -20.21 0.77 6.87
N GLY A 19 -19.76 0.14 5.76
CA GLY A 19 -20.65 -0.50 4.78
C GLY A 19 -21.53 0.45 3.95
N ILE A 20 -21.38 1.76 4.11
CA ILE A 20 -22.16 2.78 3.39
C ILE A 20 -21.46 3.19 2.10
N HIS A 21 -20.13 3.31 2.14
CA HIS A 21 -19.34 3.71 1.00
C HIS A 21 -17.97 3.06 1.03
N THR A 22 -17.64 2.39 -0.07
CA THR A 22 -16.34 1.78 -0.29
C THR A 22 -15.64 2.55 -1.40
N THR A 23 -14.45 3.09 -1.10
CA THR A 23 -13.59 3.75 -2.07
C THR A 23 -12.25 3.07 -2.14
N ALA A 24 -11.64 3.10 -3.32
CA ALA A 24 -10.25 2.73 -3.49
C ALA A 24 -9.52 3.78 -4.32
N GLN A 25 -8.24 3.99 -4.01
CA GLN A 25 -7.41 5.01 -4.63
C GLN A 25 -5.99 4.50 -4.82
N PHE A 26 -5.45 4.68 -6.01
CA PHE A 26 -4.06 4.44 -6.32
C PHE A 26 -3.27 5.76 -6.27
N ASN A 27 -2.09 5.72 -5.67
CA ASN A 27 -1.18 6.85 -5.61
C ASN A 27 0.22 6.41 -6.05
N ALA A 28 0.88 7.24 -6.85
CA ALA A 28 2.28 7.08 -7.21
C ALA A 28 3.00 8.42 -7.07
N LYS A 29 4.13 8.42 -6.36
CA LYS A 29 5.00 9.59 -6.17
C LYS A 29 6.41 9.25 -6.63
N ILE A 30 6.98 10.11 -7.45
CA ILE A 30 8.39 10.08 -7.83
C ILE A 30 9.05 11.31 -7.21
N PHE A 31 9.99 11.07 -6.31
CA PHE A 31 10.65 12.14 -5.58
C PHE A 31 11.74 12.76 -6.44
N ASN A 32 11.60 14.05 -6.73
CA ASN A 32 12.74 14.88 -7.08
C ASN A 32 13.67 15.04 -5.86
N LEU A 33 14.88 14.46 -5.93
CA LEU A 33 15.89 14.55 -4.88
C LEU A 33 16.93 15.66 -5.12
N THR A 34 17.02 16.21 -6.34
CA THR A 34 17.93 17.32 -6.66
C THR A 34 17.34 18.66 -6.24
N GLY A 35 16.01 18.75 -6.14
CA GLY A 35 15.29 19.94 -5.67
C GLY A 35 15.14 21.05 -6.72
N ASP A 36 15.47 20.75 -7.98
CA ASP A 36 15.36 21.68 -9.11
C ASP A 36 13.94 21.78 -9.70
N ALA A 37 13.05 20.85 -9.35
CA ALA A 37 11.67 20.79 -9.81
C ALA A 37 10.75 20.14 -8.75
N PRO A 38 9.42 20.29 -8.86
CA PRO A 38 8.49 19.58 -7.98
C PRO A 38 8.58 18.06 -8.10
N HIS A 39 8.14 17.35 -7.06
CA HIS A 39 7.92 15.90 -7.15
C HIS A 39 6.78 15.60 -8.13
N LYS A 40 6.84 14.45 -8.81
CA LYS A 40 5.71 13.96 -9.62
C LYS A 40 4.75 13.20 -8.70
N TRP A 41 3.47 13.56 -8.74
CA TRP A 41 2.42 12.94 -7.92
C TRP A 41 1.22 12.60 -8.79
N TYR A 42 0.80 11.34 -8.74
CA TYR A 42 -0.36 10.79 -9.43
C TYR A 42 -1.28 10.19 -8.37
N SER A 43 -2.58 10.46 -8.48
CA SER A 43 -3.58 10.06 -7.50
C SER A 43 -4.90 9.81 -8.22
N ASP A 44 -5.20 8.54 -8.46
CA ASP A 44 -6.26 8.12 -9.36
C ASP A 44 -7.29 7.25 -8.60
N PRO A 45 -8.60 7.52 -8.73
CA PRO A 45 -9.63 6.67 -8.15
C PRO A 45 -9.65 5.31 -8.84
N LEU A 46 -9.98 4.27 -8.07
CA LEU A 46 -10.10 2.90 -8.57
C LEU A 46 -11.56 2.46 -8.61
N TYR A 47 -11.91 1.70 -9.64
CA TYR A 47 -13.25 1.19 -9.89
C TYR A 47 -13.24 -0.33 -10.07
N ASN A 48 -14.39 -0.97 -9.84
CA ASN A 48 -14.58 -2.42 -9.96
C ASN A 48 -13.51 -3.25 -9.23
N PHE A 49 -13.13 -2.79 -8.04
CA PHE A 49 -12.09 -3.43 -7.26
C PHE A 49 -12.57 -4.68 -6.54
N MET A 50 -11.68 -5.65 -6.38
CA MET A 50 -11.92 -6.91 -5.72
C MET A 50 -10.64 -7.45 -5.06
N PHE A 51 -10.83 -8.32 -4.08
CA PHE A 51 -9.75 -9.11 -3.49
C PHE A 51 -9.90 -10.56 -3.95
N ASP A 52 -8.79 -11.29 -3.95
CA ASP A 52 -8.84 -12.74 -4.09
C ASP A 52 -9.42 -13.41 -2.82
N GLU A 53 -9.69 -14.71 -2.89
CA GLU A 53 -10.25 -15.46 -1.76
C GLU A 53 -9.35 -15.40 -0.51
N SER A 54 -8.04 -15.31 -0.70
CA SER A 54 -7.06 -15.25 0.38
C SER A 54 -6.87 -13.83 0.97
N MET A 55 -7.47 -12.80 0.35
CA MET A 55 -7.28 -11.39 0.71
C MET A 55 -5.82 -10.92 0.62
N LEU A 56 -5.00 -11.61 -0.17
CA LEU A 56 -3.59 -11.29 -0.37
C LEU A 56 -3.33 -10.56 -1.68
N SER A 57 -4.23 -10.68 -2.65
CA SER A 57 -4.15 -10.01 -3.95
C SER A 57 -5.32 -9.05 -4.13
N PHE A 58 -5.09 -7.98 -4.88
CA PHE A 58 -6.07 -6.92 -5.15
C PHE A 58 -6.12 -6.62 -6.64
N GLY A 59 -7.33 -6.53 -7.20
CA GLY A 59 -7.57 -6.12 -8.58
C GLY A 59 -8.51 -4.92 -8.62
N ALA A 60 -8.38 -4.11 -9.66
CA ALA A 60 -9.32 -3.06 -10.04
C ALA A 60 -9.23 -2.85 -11.57
N ASP A 61 -10.09 -2.02 -12.14
CA ASP A 61 -9.95 -1.66 -13.56
C ASP A 61 -8.56 -1.07 -13.82
N ASN A 62 -7.86 -1.67 -14.78
CA ASN A 62 -6.49 -1.30 -15.17
C ASN A 62 -5.44 -1.36 -14.03
N LEU A 63 -5.71 -2.06 -12.92
CA LEU A 63 -4.75 -2.25 -11.84
C LEU A 63 -4.79 -3.67 -11.28
N SER A 64 -3.61 -4.26 -11.04
CA SER A 64 -3.49 -5.52 -10.29
C SER A 64 -2.30 -5.50 -9.34
N LEU A 65 -2.50 -6.01 -8.15
CA LEU A 65 -1.50 -6.36 -7.17
C LEU A 65 -1.65 -7.86 -6.88
N THR A 66 -0.66 -8.65 -7.29
CA THR A 66 -0.75 -10.12 -7.25
C THR A 66 0.42 -10.71 -6.49
N LEU A 67 0.13 -11.61 -5.55
CA LEU A 67 1.12 -12.47 -4.90
C LEU A 67 1.38 -13.71 -5.77
N ASN A 68 2.64 -14.10 -5.96
CA ASN A 68 2.97 -15.35 -6.64
C ASN A 68 2.57 -16.60 -5.81
N GLU A 69 2.54 -17.77 -6.45
CA GLU A 69 2.19 -19.03 -5.80
C GLU A 69 3.12 -19.39 -4.63
N GLU A 70 4.39 -18.98 -4.70
CA GLU A 70 5.41 -19.21 -3.67
C GLU A 70 5.26 -18.28 -2.45
N GLY A 71 4.43 -17.23 -2.56
CA GLY A 71 4.12 -16.32 -1.46
C GLY A 71 5.25 -15.39 -1.06
N ASP A 72 6.18 -15.10 -1.97
CA ASP A 72 7.39 -14.31 -1.71
C ASP A 72 7.62 -13.16 -2.71
N ALA A 73 6.78 -13.03 -3.73
CA ALA A 73 6.86 -11.94 -4.69
C ALA A 73 5.49 -11.29 -4.95
N TYR A 74 5.43 -9.96 -4.82
CA TYR A 74 4.27 -9.15 -5.18
C TYR A 74 4.53 -8.41 -6.48
N THR A 75 3.64 -8.55 -7.47
CA THR A 75 3.70 -7.76 -8.71
C THR A 75 2.56 -6.74 -8.73
N LEU A 76 2.92 -5.46 -8.85
CA LEU A 76 2.00 -4.34 -9.03
C LEU A 76 2.06 -3.88 -10.49
N LYS A 77 0.91 -3.94 -11.16
CA LYS A 77 0.69 -3.36 -12.49
C LYS A 77 -0.40 -2.31 -12.40
N SER A 78 -0.14 -1.12 -12.91
CA SER A 78 -1.13 -0.05 -13.04
C SER A 78 -1.02 0.58 -14.42
N ALA A 79 -2.14 0.60 -15.13
CA ALA A 79 -2.40 1.36 -16.34
C ALA A 79 -3.64 2.27 -16.15
N VAL A 80 -3.95 2.62 -14.90
CA VAL A 80 -5.06 3.52 -14.53
C VAL A 80 -4.86 4.90 -15.13
N ASN A 81 -3.60 5.34 -15.21
CA ASN A 81 -3.19 6.62 -15.76
C ASN A 81 -2.11 6.41 -16.81
N GLU A 82 -2.38 6.82 -18.06
CA GLU A 82 -1.43 6.70 -19.17
C GLU A 82 -0.15 7.54 -18.96
N ASP A 83 -0.22 8.56 -18.10
CA ASP A 83 0.90 9.42 -17.72
C ASP A 83 1.76 8.81 -16.61
N CYS A 84 1.34 7.69 -16.03
CA CYS A 84 2.02 6.96 -14.97
C CYS A 84 1.71 5.46 -15.06
N LEU A 85 2.34 4.77 -16.01
CA LEU A 85 2.28 3.33 -16.11
C LEU A 85 3.24 2.70 -15.10
N VAL A 86 2.75 1.78 -14.28
CA VAL A 86 3.56 1.10 -13.24
C VAL A 86 3.59 -0.39 -13.55
N ASN A 87 4.77 -0.99 -13.53
CA ASN A 87 4.96 -2.43 -13.58
C ASN A 87 6.18 -2.77 -12.74
N ILE A 88 5.96 -3.12 -11.47
CA ILE A 88 7.02 -3.38 -10.50
C ILE A 88 6.77 -4.68 -9.77
N THR A 89 7.85 -5.39 -9.45
CA THR A 89 7.82 -6.62 -8.66
C THR A 89 8.68 -6.45 -7.41
N PHE A 90 8.08 -6.72 -6.26
CA PHE A 90 8.72 -6.74 -4.95
C PHE A 90 9.04 -8.18 -4.59
N ASN A 91 10.32 -8.50 -4.42
CA ASN A 91 10.80 -9.83 -4.03
C ASN A 91 11.23 -9.80 -2.56
N ARG A 92 10.65 -10.65 -1.73
CA ARG A 92 10.97 -10.74 -0.29
C ARG A 92 12.41 -11.23 -0.12
N SER A 93 13.27 -10.42 0.50
CA SER A 93 14.69 -10.76 0.73
C SER A 93 15.01 -11.18 2.16
N SER A 94 14.05 -11.05 3.07
CA SER A 94 14.16 -11.47 4.47
C SER A 94 12.80 -11.96 4.96
N PRO A 95 12.74 -12.80 6.01
CA PRO A 95 11.47 -13.14 6.65
C PRO A 95 10.67 -11.87 6.93
N GLY A 96 9.41 -11.84 6.46
CA GLY A 96 8.49 -10.79 6.85
C GLY A 96 8.23 -10.86 8.34
N PHE A 97 7.90 -9.74 8.96
CA PHE A 97 7.36 -9.75 10.31
C PHE A 97 5.96 -9.17 10.27
N VAL A 98 5.14 -9.67 11.18
CA VAL A 98 3.79 -9.19 11.38
C VAL A 98 3.74 -8.45 12.71
N ILE A 99 2.95 -7.37 12.81
CA ILE A 99 2.80 -6.64 14.08
C ILE A 99 1.57 -7.19 14.81
N GLY A 100 1.79 -7.83 15.97
CA GLY A 100 0.77 -8.53 16.76
C GLY A 100 1.13 -10.00 16.97
N LYS A 101 0.36 -10.72 17.80
CA LYS A 101 0.62 -12.15 18.09
C LYS A 101 0.48 -13.03 16.84
N ASP A 102 -0.43 -12.65 15.93
CA ASP A 102 -0.71 -13.30 14.64
C ASP A 102 -0.81 -12.27 13.48
N GLY A 103 -0.22 -11.08 13.66
CA GLY A 103 -0.27 -9.99 12.68
C GLY A 103 -1.52 -9.14 12.65
N THR A 104 -2.52 -9.49 13.47
CA THR A 104 -3.70 -8.66 13.73
C THR A 104 -3.55 -7.97 15.09
N SER A 105 -3.58 -6.64 15.08
CA SER A 105 -3.71 -5.81 16.26
C SER A 105 -5.18 -5.50 16.49
N TYR A 106 -5.70 -5.85 17.66
CA TYR A 106 -7.08 -5.58 18.05
C TYR A 106 -7.15 -4.35 18.95
N PHE A 107 -8.07 -3.43 18.63
CA PHE A 107 -8.34 -2.24 19.42
C PHE A 107 -9.67 -2.42 20.15
N GLY A 108 -9.65 -2.35 21.48
CA GLY A 108 -10.77 -2.71 22.34
C GLY A 108 -10.47 -2.44 23.82
N THR A 109 -11.44 -1.92 24.57
CA THR A 109 -11.42 -1.98 26.05
C THR A 109 -11.78 -3.37 26.56
N ASP A 110 -12.41 -4.19 25.73
CA ASP A 110 -12.71 -5.60 25.95
C ASP A 110 -11.99 -6.44 24.88
N ALA A 111 -11.10 -7.35 25.30
CA ALA A 111 -10.36 -8.25 24.43
C ALA A 111 -11.26 -9.32 23.79
N GLN A 112 -12.43 -9.60 24.36
CA GLN A 112 -13.42 -10.56 23.83
C GLN A 112 -14.30 -9.92 22.74
N ASN A 113 -14.44 -8.59 22.74
CA ASN A 113 -15.24 -7.83 21.78
C ASN A 113 -14.48 -6.61 21.24
N PRO A 114 -13.39 -6.82 20.48
CA PRO A 114 -12.60 -5.71 19.94
C PRO A 114 -13.42 -4.89 18.95
N TRP A 115 -13.44 -3.56 19.12
CA TRP A 115 -14.20 -2.65 18.26
C TRP A 115 -13.46 -2.26 16.97
N GLY A 116 -12.20 -2.67 16.83
CA GLY A 116 -11.41 -2.53 15.62
C GLY A 116 -10.33 -3.60 15.51
N SER A 117 -9.94 -3.92 14.29
CA SER A 117 -8.81 -4.79 14.00
C SER A 117 -7.94 -4.17 12.91
N MET A 118 -6.66 -4.44 13.00
CA MET A 118 -5.66 -3.87 12.12
C MET A 118 -4.63 -4.96 11.82
N SER A 119 -4.69 -5.54 10.62
CA SER A 119 -3.69 -6.50 10.18
C SER A 119 -2.58 -5.78 9.43
N HIS A 120 -1.32 -5.98 9.82
CA HIS A 120 -0.18 -5.47 9.07
C HIS A 120 0.88 -6.55 8.89
N ALA A 121 1.19 -6.82 7.63
CA ALA A 121 2.34 -7.62 7.21
C ALA A 121 3.41 -6.71 6.62
N PHE A 122 4.62 -6.81 7.15
CA PHE A 122 5.76 -6.01 6.70
C PHE A 122 6.79 -6.92 6.06
N TRP A 123 7.23 -6.55 4.86
CA TRP A 123 8.49 -7.03 4.32
C TRP A 123 9.50 -5.88 4.43
N PRO A 124 10.29 -5.83 5.52
CA PRO A 124 11.18 -4.71 5.81
C PRO A 124 12.31 -4.55 4.79
N ARG A 125 12.68 -5.65 4.12
CA ARG A 125 13.70 -5.66 3.08
C ARG A 125 13.21 -6.51 1.91
N CYS A 126 12.95 -5.81 0.82
CA CYS A 126 12.64 -6.39 -0.47
C CYS A 126 13.68 -5.96 -1.50
N GLY A 127 13.96 -6.84 -2.45
CA GLY A 127 14.40 -6.41 -3.77
C GLY A 127 13.19 -5.85 -4.51
N VAL A 128 13.40 -4.82 -5.33
CA VAL A 128 12.40 -4.36 -6.28
C VAL A 128 13.02 -4.31 -7.66
N GLU A 129 12.22 -4.64 -8.66
CA GLU A 129 12.57 -4.52 -10.08
C GLU A 129 11.34 -4.08 -10.88
N GLY A 130 11.57 -3.68 -12.13
CA GLY A 130 10.54 -3.17 -13.03
C GLY A 130 10.64 -1.66 -13.22
N THR A 131 9.56 -1.06 -13.70
CA THR A 131 9.57 0.32 -14.19
C THR A 131 8.35 1.13 -13.78
N ILE A 132 8.54 2.44 -13.74
CA ILE A 132 7.46 3.42 -13.82
C ILE A 132 7.71 4.26 -15.07
N THR A 133 6.75 4.32 -15.98
CA THR A 133 6.83 5.12 -17.20
C THR A 133 5.92 6.34 -17.06
N THR A 134 6.54 7.51 -17.24
CA THR A 134 5.83 8.80 -17.34
C THR A 134 5.91 9.33 -18.76
N LYS A 135 5.12 10.35 -19.10
CA LYS A 135 5.20 11.07 -20.38
C LYS A 135 6.62 11.50 -20.77
N GLU A 136 7.45 11.83 -19.78
CA GLU A 136 8.78 12.40 -19.99
C GLU A 136 9.87 11.33 -20.07
N GLN A 137 9.76 10.28 -19.24
CA GLN A 137 10.79 9.27 -19.11
C GLN A 137 10.28 7.99 -18.45
N THR A 138 11.03 6.91 -18.66
CA THR A 138 10.92 5.65 -17.94
C THR A 138 11.95 5.59 -16.82
N TYR A 139 11.49 5.27 -15.61
CA TYR A 139 12.31 5.04 -14.44
C TYR A 139 12.54 3.54 -14.25
N ASP A 140 13.78 3.10 -14.32
CA ASP A 140 14.18 1.75 -13.88
C ASP A 140 14.28 1.74 -12.35
N LEU A 141 13.54 0.83 -11.73
CA LEU A 141 13.39 0.74 -10.29
C LEU A 141 14.14 -0.43 -9.66
N LYS A 142 15.04 -1.10 -10.40
CA LYS A 142 15.91 -2.11 -9.81
C LYS A 142 16.64 -1.58 -8.58
N GLY A 143 16.45 -2.22 -7.42
CA GLY A 143 17.11 -1.84 -6.17
C GLY A 143 16.43 -2.39 -4.93
N ARG A 144 16.28 -1.55 -3.89
CA ARG A 144 15.76 -1.94 -2.58
C ARG A 144 14.41 -1.29 -2.30
N ALA A 145 13.51 -2.05 -1.71
CA ALA A 145 12.19 -1.58 -1.30
C ALA A 145 11.81 -2.07 0.10
N MET A 146 10.78 -1.43 0.63
CA MET A 146 9.99 -1.91 1.75
C MET A 146 8.58 -2.10 1.23
N PHE A 147 7.96 -3.22 1.55
CA PHE A 147 6.57 -3.49 1.22
C PHE A 147 5.76 -3.58 2.50
N ILE A 148 4.64 -2.86 2.54
CA ILE A 148 3.72 -2.82 3.68
C ILE A 148 2.35 -3.21 3.14
N HIS A 149 1.83 -4.32 3.63
CA HIS A 149 0.44 -4.69 3.43
C HIS A 149 -0.31 -4.46 4.73
N GLY A 150 -1.15 -3.43 4.76
CA GLY A 150 -1.97 -3.06 5.91
C GLY A 150 -3.45 -3.13 5.55
N LEU A 151 -4.23 -3.90 6.33
CA LEU A 151 -5.69 -3.90 6.31
C LEU A 151 -6.17 -3.27 7.62
N GLN A 152 -6.72 -2.07 7.55
CA GLN A 152 -7.19 -1.32 8.72
C GLN A 152 -8.72 -1.24 8.72
N GLY A 153 -9.35 -2.00 9.63
CA GLY A 153 -10.78 -1.91 9.91
C GLY A 153 -11.03 -1.11 11.19
N MET A 154 -11.12 0.22 11.07
CA MET A 154 -11.40 1.10 12.21
C MET A 154 -12.67 1.91 12.00
N LYS A 155 -13.48 2.06 13.07
CA LYS A 155 -14.56 3.04 13.14
C LYS A 155 -13.94 4.45 13.31
N PRO A 156 -14.16 5.42 12.39
CA PRO A 156 -13.53 6.75 12.47
C PRO A 156 -13.86 7.53 13.75
N HIS A 157 -15.00 7.25 14.40
CA HIS A 157 -15.50 8.00 15.55
C HIS A 157 -14.92 7.59 16.91
N HIS A 158 -14.08 6.53 17.01
CA HIS A 158 -13.47 6.13 18.30
C HIS A 158 -11.96 6.35 18.38
N ALA A 159 -11.27 6.61 17.26
CA ALA A 159 -9.81 6.86 17.27
C ALA A 159 -9.44 8.30 17.68
N GLY A 160 -10.41 9.21 17.80
CA GLY A 160 -10.18 10.61 18.17
C GLY A 160 -10.36 10.94 19.66
N GLU A 161 -11.07 10.11 20.44
CA GLU A 161 -11.40 10.45 21.84
C GLU A 161 -10.34 10.07 22.87
N SER A 162 -9.34 9.25 22.53
CA SER A 162 -8.29 8.86 23.49
C SER A 162 -7.12 9.85 23.60
N CYS A 163 -7.08 10.92 22.80
CA CYS A 163 -5.96 11.87 22.74
C CYS A 163 -6.22 13.26 23.36
N PHE A 164 -7.40 13.54 23.91
CA PHE A 164 -7.64 14.77 24.67
C PHE A 164 -8.23 14.42 26.05
N PRO A 165 -7.45 14.48 27.15
CA PRO A 165 -8.06 14.53 28.46
C PRO A 165 -8.88 15.83 28.53
N ARG A 166 -10.20 15.71 28.66
CA ARG A 166 -11.05 16.84 29.08
C ARG A 166 -10.56 17.26 30.46
N SER A 167 -9.87 18.39 30.52
CA SER A 167 -9.63 19.12 31.76
C SER A 167 -10.97 19.72 32.22
N SER A 168 -11.52 19.18 33.30
CA SER A 168 -12.45 19.88 34.19
C SER A 168 -11.72 20.20 35.49
#